data_AF-A0A6J4TKT5-F1
#
_entry.id   AF-A0A6J4TKT5-F1
#
_cell.length_a   1.000
_cell.length_b   1.000
_cell.length_c   1.000
_cell.angle_alpha   90.00
_cell.angle_beta   90.00
_cell.angle_gamma   90.00
#
_symmetry.space_group_name_H-M   'P 1'
#
loop_
_entity.id
_entity.type
_entity.pdbx_description
1 polymer ?
#
loop_
_entity_poly.entity_id
_entity_poly.type
_entity_poly.pdbx_seq_one_letter_code
_entity_poly.pdbx_strand_id
1 'polypeptide(L)'
;MSRIPATAPTVRVIAGFALRESLRRRVFLVVAILTVVFLALYGLGVWQAFREVDEFDIGRGAGVEPETVVGSTLLGLAMFGTLFLGTILAVFLTLGAVRGDAERGLLQPVLVRPLPRRTLLLGRFAGAASVCAAYVMVVYLVAMVLTNVAGGWWPDRILTPGLALAAAVAILAAIALAGSVFLASTANGIAVFMVFGAGLVGGLLGQIGEALTSETLTDVARVATFVLPFEALYQHGL
;
A
#
# COMPACT_ATOMS: atom_id res chain seq x y z
N MET A 1 -9.70 34.37 -22.19
CA MET A 1 -9.63 33.43 -21.05
C MET A 1 -8.24 32.81 -20.99
N SER A 2 -7.30 33.46 -20.30
CA SER A 2 -5.94 32.96 -20.13
C SER A 2 -5.93 31.83 -19.10
N ARG A 3 -5.42 30.66 -19.50
CA ARG A 3 -5.18 29.53 -18.59
C ARG A 3 -4.01 29.92 -17.70
N ILE A 4 -4.27 30.30 -16.45
CA ILE A 4 -3.20 30.47 -15.47
C ILE A 4 -2.61 29.07 -15.21
N PRO A 5 -1.35 28.79 -15.58
CA PRO A 5 -0.74 27.51 -15.25
C PRO A 5 -0.63 27.42 -13.73
N ALA A 6 -1.10 26.32 -13.17
CA ALA A 6 -0.97 26.08 -11.74
C ALA A 6 0.52 26.04 -11.37
N THR A 7 0.93 26.97 -10.53
CA THR A 7 2.31 27.01 -10.03
C THR A 7 2.48 25.90 -8.99
N ALA A 8 3.60 25.18 -9.03
CA ALA A 8 3.98 24.14 -8.07
C ALA A 8 3.69 24.46 -6.59
N PRO A 9 3.86 25.71 -6.08
CA PRO A 9 3.50 26.04 -4.71
C PRO A 9 2.00 25.88 -4.39
N THR A 10 1.09 26.13 -5.35
CA THR A 10 -0.36 26.01 -5.12
C THR A 10 -0.77 24.55 -4.88
N VAL A 11 -0.15 23.63 -5.63
CA VAL A 11 -0.35 22.18 -5.49
C VAL A 11 0.09 21.71 -4.10
N ARG A 12 1.25 22.16 -3.62
CA ARG A 12 1.78 21.81 -2.29
C ARG A 12 0.93 22.33 -1.14
N VAL A 13 0.38 23.54 -1.26
CA VAL A 13 -0.50 24.12 -0.23
C VAL A 13 -1.81 23.34 -0.14
N ILE A 14 -2.43 23.00 -1.28
CA ILE A 14 -3.66 22.19 -1.32
C ILE A 14 -3.41 20.80 -0.73
N ALA A 15 -2.28 20.16 -1.09
CA ALA A 15 -1.87 18.89 -0.52
C ALA A 15 -1.72 19.00 1.01
N GLY A 16 -1.00 20.02 1.50
CA GLY A 16 -0.77 20.22 2.93
C GLY A 16 -2.06 20.45 3.73
N PHE A 17 -3.01 21.21 3.20
CA PHE A 17 -4.32 21.41 3.85
C PHE A 17 -5.16 20.13 3.88
N ALA A 18 -5.26 19.41 2.76
CA ALA A 18 -5.98 18.14 2.69
C ALA A 18 -5.39 17.09 3.64
N LEU A 19 -4.06 17.07 3.77
CA LEU A 19 -3.35 16.18 4.69
C LEU A 19 -3.60 16.52 6.15
N ARG A 20 -3.51 17.80 6.54
CA ARG A 20 -3.77 18.22 7.93
C ARG A 20 -5.21 17.93 8.36
N GLU A 21 -6.16 18.11 7.45
CA GLU A 21 -7.57 17.82 7.70
C GLU A 21 -7.82 16.31 7.88
N SER A 22 -7.19 15.48 7.05
CA SER A 22 -7.30 14.02 7.16
C SER A 22 -6.59 13.45 8.40
N LEU A 23 -5.44 14.02 8.77
CA LEU A 23 -4.66 13.60 9.95
C LEU A 23 -5.36 13.88 11.28
N ARG A 24 -6.26 14.86 11.34
CA ARG A 24 -7.05 15.17 12.56
C ARG A 24 -8.18 14.18 12.84
N ARG A 25 -8.47 13.25 11.91
CA ARG A 25 -9.58 12.31 12.05
C ARG A 25 -9.17 11.13 12.93
N ARG A 26 -10.10 10.64 13.76
CA ARG A 26 -9.93 9.44 14.60
C ARG A 26 -9.47 8.20 13.82
N VAL A 27 -9.74 8.17 12.52
CA VAL A 27 -9.29 7.11 11.60
C VAL A 27 -7.76 6.97 11.59
N PHE A 28 -6.99 8.06 11.66
CA PHE A 28 -5.53 7.96 11.68
C PHE A 28 -5.03 7.25 12.94
N LEU A 29 -5.70 7.49 14.07
CA LEU A 29 -5.44 6.78 15.33
C LEU A 29 -5.79 5.29 15.21
N VAL A 30 -6.91 4.95 14.54
CA VAL A 30 -7.26 3.55 14.25
C VAL A 30 -6.18 2.88 13.41
N VAL A 31 -5.74 3.49 12.30
CA VAL A 31 -4.65 2.97 11.46
C VAL A 31 -3.37 2.81 12.27
N ALA A 32 -3.01 3.79 13.09
CA ALA A 32 -1.82 3.72 13.95
C ALA A 32 -1.91 2.55 14.94
N ILE A 33 -3.05 2.36 15.63
CA ILE A 33 -3.27 1.23 16.53
C ILE A 33 -3.15 -0.09 15.78
N LEU A 34 -3.83 -0.23 14.63
CA LEU A 34 -3.75 -1.44 13.81
C LEU A 34 -2.31 -1.71 13.36
N THR A 35 -1.53 -0.66 13.06
CA THR A 35 -0.11 -0.79 12.70
C THR A 35 0.71 -1.32 13.88
N VAL A 36 0.51 -0.77 15.07
CA VAL A 36 1.22 -1.24 16.27
C VAL A 36 0.86 -2.69 16.58
N VAL A 37 -0.43 -3.04 16.52
CA VAL A 37 -0.89 -4.42 16.73
C VAL A 37 -0.28 -5.36 15.68
N PHE A 38 -0.31 -4.97 14.41
CA PHE A 38 0.30 -5.74 13.33
C PHE A 38 1.81 -5.95 13.56
N LEU A 39 2.57 -4.90 13.86
CA LEU A 39 4.01 -4.99 14.09
C LEU A 39 4.35 -5.81 15.34
N ALA A 40 3.54 -5.72 16.39
CA ALA A 40 3.71 -6.53 17.59
C ALA A 40 3.46 -8.02 17.31
N LEU A 41 2.36 -8.36 16.62
CA LEU A 41 2.07 -9.74 16.22
C LEU A 41 3.11 -10.29 15.25
N TYR A 42 3.55 -9.47 14.29
CA TYR A 42 4.61 -9.82 13.36
C TYR A 42 5.92 -10.08 14.09
N GLY A 43 6.36 -9.18 14.96
CA GLY A 43 7.59 -9.33 15.74
C GLY A 43 7.56 -10.57 16.64
N LEU A 44 6.42 -10.86 17.28
CA LEU A 44 6.23 -12.09 18.06
C LEU A 44 6.33 -13.34 17.18
N GLY A 45 5.68 -13.35 16.01
CA GLY A 45 5.73 -14.47 15.07
C GLY A 45 7.13 -14.72 14.53
N VAL A 46 7.85 -13.66 14.17
CA VAL A 46 9.25 -13.72 13.72
C VAL A 46 10.15 -14.27 14.82
N TRP A 47 10.06 -13.71 16.03
CA TRP A 47 10.87 -14.15 17.17
C TRP A 47 10.64 -15.64 17.49
N GLN A 48 9.38 -16.09 17.45
CA GLN A 48 9.06 -17.49 17.69
C GLN A 48 9.57 -18.39 16.55
N ALA A 49 9.39 -17.98 15.30
CA ALA A 49 9.81 -18.76 14.14
C ALA A 49 11.33 -18.99 14.10
N PHE A 50 12.14 -17.96 14.40
CA PHE A 50 13.60 -18.13 14.46
C PHE A 50 14.03 -18.98 15.66
N ARG A 51 13.36 -18.86 16.81
CA ARG A 51 13.66 -19.70 17.98
C ARG A 51 13.42 -21.19 17.71
N GLU A 52 12.38 -21.53 16.95
CA GLU A 52 12.10 -22.92 16.55
C GLU A 52 13.15 -23.48 15.57
N VAL A 53 13.70 -22.63 14.69
CA VAL A 53 14.80 -22.99 13.77
C VAL A 53 16.12 -23.18 14.51
N ASP A 54 16.38 -22.42 15.57
CA ASP A 54 17.57 -22.62 16.41
C ASP A 54 17.47 -23.89 17.28
N GLU A 55 16.25 -24.21 17.74
CA GLU A 55 15.99 -25.32 18.66
C GLU A 55 15.93 -26.68 17.94
N PHE A 56 15.44 -26.70 16.70
CA PHE A 56 15.55 -27.84 15.81
C PHE A 56 16.67 -27.57 14.80
N ASP A 57 17.81 -28.27 14.90
CA ASP A 57 18.93 -28.27 13.93
C ASP A 57 18.49 -28.84 12.56
N ILE A 58 17.49 -28.22 11.93
CA ILE A 58 16.85 -28.61 10.68
C ILE A 58 17.82 -28.25 9.57
N GLY A 59 18.70 -29.19 9.27
CA GLY A 59 19.22 -29.33 7.92
C GLY A 59 20.37 -28.40 7.55
N ARG A 60 21.47 -28.45 8.31
CA ARG A 60 22.82 -28.12 7.78
C ARG A 60 23.22 -28.94 6.52
N GLY A 61 22.38 -29.88 6.06
CA GLY A 61 22.63 -30.76 4.93
C GLY A 61 21.96 -30.39 3.60
N ALA A 62 21.11 -29.36 3.52
CA ALA A 62 20.32 -29.07 2.31
C ALA A 62 20.90 -27.98 1.37
N GLY A 63 22.07 -27.40 1.70
CA GLY A 63 22.72 -26.39 0.86
C GLY A 63 22.03 -25.02 0.81
N VAL A 64 20.92 -24.83 1.53
CA VAL A 64 20.22 -23.55 1.72
C VAL A 64 20.13 -23.29 3.21
N GLU A 65 20.57 -22.11 3.66
CA GLU A 65 20.48 -21.73 5.07
C GLU A 65 18.99 -21.57 5.48
N PRO A 66 18.50 -22.37 6.44
CA PRO A 66 17.08 -22.35 6.84
C PRO A 66 16.64 -20.97 7.36
N GLU A 67 17.56 -20.22 7.96
CA GLU A 67 17.37 -18.83 8.38
C GLU A 67 16.98 -17.90 7.21
N THR A 68 17.56 -18.10 6.02
CA THR A 68 17.27 -17.29 4.83
C THR A 68 15.87 -17.59 4.28
N VAL A 69 15.45 -18.86 4.30
CA VAL A 69 14.10 -19.26 3.83
C VAL A 69 13.03 -18.71 4.76
N VAL A 70 13.25 -18.81 6.07
CA VAL A 70 12.30 -18.32 7.08
C VAL A 70 12.26 -16.79 7.06
N GLY A 71 13.41 -16.13 7.02
CA GLY A 71 13.51 -14.67 6.93
C GLY A 71 12.83 -14.08 5.71
N SER A 72 13.06 -14.64 4.51
CA SER A 72 12.43 -14.17 3.27
C SER A 72 10.91 -14.39 3.26
N THR A 73 10.43 -15.56 3.71
CA THR A 73 9.00 -15.87 3.77
C THR A 73 8.27 -14.95 4.75
N LEU A 74 8.83 -14.75 5.94
CA LEU A 74 8.27 -13.86 6.95
C LEU A 74 8.30 -12.41 6.49
N LEU A 75 9.39 -11.96 5.85
CA LEU A 75 9.45 -10.60 5.31
C LEU A 75 8.40 -10.39 4.21
N GLY A 76 8.20 -11.38 3.34
CA GLY A 76 7.14 -11.34 2.33
C GLY A 76 5.74 -11.19 2.94
N LEU A 77 5.45 -11.93 4.01
CA LEU A 77 4.20 -11.77 4.77
C LEU A 77 4.08 -10.37 5.41
N ALA A 78 5.20 -9.82 5.88
CA ALA A 78 5.24 -8.46 6.41
C ALA A 78 4.96 -7.41 5.33
N MET A 79 5.52 -7.60 4.13
CA MET A 79 5.28 -6.74 2.97
C MET A 79 3.80 -6.78 2.55
N PHE A 80 3.17 -7.96 2.57
CA PHE A 80 1.73 -8.10 2.33
C PHE A 80 0.92 -7.28 3.33
N GLY A 81 1.18 -7.45 4.62
CA GLY A 81 0.48 -6.70 5.67
C GLY A 81 0.71 -5.20 5.53
N THR A 82 1.93 -4.78 5.20
CA THR A 82 2.29 -3.39 4.96
C THR A 82 1.51 -2.80 3.77
N LEU A 83 1.42 -3.53 2.66
CA LEU A 83 0.64 -3.12 1.49
C LEU A 83 -0.84 -3.00 1.83
N PHE A 84 -1.38 -3.94 2.61
CA PHE A 84 -2.77 -3.91 3.06
C PHE A 84 -3.07 -2.68 3.93
N LEU A 85 -2.25 -2.42 4.96
CA LEU A 85 -2.42 -1.24 5.81
C LEU A 85 -2.22 0.06 5.01
N GLY A 86 -1.26 0.09 4.08
CA GLY A 86 -1.05 1.21 3.17
C GLY A 86 -2.26 1.47 2.28
N THR A 87 -2.91 0.41 1.80
CA THR A 87 -4.16 0.48 1.00
C THR A 87 -5.30 1.07 1.83
N ILE A 88 -5.47 0.60 3.08
CA ILE A 88 -6.46 1.16 4.00
C ILE A 88 -6.24 2.67 4.17
N LEU A 89 -5.01 3.08 4.45
CA LEU A 89 -4.65 4.49 4.61
C LEU A 89 -4.93 5.31 3.33
N ALA A 90 -4.57 4.78 2.16
CA ALA A 90 -4.81 5.41 0.86
C ALA A 90 -6.30 5.62 0.58
N VAL A 91 -7.12 4.60 0.85
CA VAL A 91 -8.58 4.71 0.75
C VAL A 91 -9.07 5.81 1.67
N PHE A 92 -8.72 5.78 2.96
CA PHE A 92 -9.19 6.81 3.91
C PHE A 92 -8.77 8.24 3.58
N LEU A 93 -7.55 8.43 3.08
CA LEU A 93 -7.05 9.74 2.64
C LEU A 93 -7.78 10.27 1.40
N THR A 94 -8.34 9.38 0.59
CA THR A 94 -9.06 9.71 -0.64
C THR A 94 -10.59 9.61 -0.50
N LEU A 95 -11.10 9.06 0.61
CA LEU A 95 -12.52 8.95 0.92
C LEU A 95 -13.19 10.33 0.90
N GLY A 96 -14.16 10.48 0.01
CA GLY A 96 -14.96 11.70 -0.09
C GLY A 96 -14.18 12.92 -0.56
N ALA A 97 -12.98 12.75 -1.13
CA ALA A 97 -12.20 13.86 -1.67
C ALA A 97 -13.05 14.69 -2.64
N VAL A 98 -13.68 14.09 -3.64
CA VAL A 98 -14.37 14.88 -4.69
C VAL A 98 -15.87 15.04 -4.39
N ARG A 99 -16.60 13.94 -4.17
CA ARG A 99 -18.04 14.00 -3.89
C ARG A 99 -18.40 14.34 -2.45
N GLY A 100 -17.56 14.00 -1.47
CA GLY A 100 -17.82 14.35 -0.06
C GLY A 100 -17.75 15.86 0.19
N ASP A 101 -16.91 16.58 -0.55
CA ASP A 101 -16.90 18.05 -0.55
C ASP A 101 -18.14 18.65 -1.22
N ALA A 102 -18.64 17.98 -2.27
CA ALA A 102 -19.86 18.39 -2.98
C ALA A 102 -21.10 18.23 -2.08
N GLU A 103 -21.19 17.13 -1.33
CA GLU A 103 -22.26 16.87 -0.37
C GLU A 103 -22.23 17.82 0.85
N ARG A 104 -21.05 18.32 1.22
CA ARG A 104 -20.87 19.27 2.34
C ARG A 104 -21.10 20.74 1.98
N GLY A 105 -21.52 21.04 0.74
CA GLY A 105 -21.81 22.41 0.30
C GLY A 105 -20.58 23.31 0.10
N LEU A 106 -19.37 22.77 0.19
CA LEU A 106 -18.10 23.51 0.06
C LEU A 106 -17.80 23.96 -1.39
N LEU A 107 -18.67 23.62 -2.35
CA LEU A 107 -18.57 24.10 -3.73
C LEU A 107 -19.09 25.53 -3.92
N GLN A 108 -19.90 26.06 -2.98
CA GLN A 108 -20.45 27.42 -3.08
C GLN A 108 -19.36 28.53 -3.02
N PRO A 109 -18.33 28.44 -2.14
CA PRO A 109 -17.24 29.43 -2.10
C PRO A 109 -16.20 29.28 -3.22
N VAL A 110 -16.02 28.07 -3.78
CA VAL A 110 -15.04 27.79 -4.85
C VAL A 110 -15.45 28.44 -6.18
N LEU A 111 -16.74 28.76 -6.36
CA LEU A 111 -17.23 29.53 -7.51
C LEU A 111 -16.63 30.94 -7.62
N VAL A 112 -16.09 31.51 -6.53
CA VAL A 112 -15.50 32.85 -6.52
C VAL A 112 -14.10 32.88 -7.16
N ARG A 113 -13.36 31.76 -7.16
CA ARG A 113 -12.08 31.61 -7.87
C ARG A 113 -11.97 30.23 -8.52
N PRO A 114 -12.24 30.09 -9.83
CA PRO A 114 -12.21 28.81 -10.50
C PRO A 114 -10.79 28.22 -10.52
N LEU A 115 -10.53 27.25 -9.64
CA LEU A 115 -9.32 26.44 -9.69
C LEU A 115 -9.47 25.36 -10.78
N PRO A 116 -8.44 25.14 -11.62
CA PRO A 116 -8.49 24.07 -12.62
C PRO A 116 -8.61 22.69 -11.95
N ARG A 117 -9.63 21.90 -12.35
CA ARG A 117 -9.94 20.58 -11.78
C ARG A 117 -8.74 19.63 -11.72
N ARG A 118 -7.85 19.69 -12.72
CA ARG A 118 -6.62 18.89 -12.79
C ARG A 118 -5.64 19.19 -11.66
N THR A 119 -5.51 20.45 -11.26
CA THR A 119 -4.59 20.88 -10.20
C THR A 119 -5.07 20.44 -8.82
N LEU A 120 -6.39 20.45 -8.59
CA LEU A 120 -6.99 19.91 -7.37
C LEU A 120 -6.74 18.41 -7.25
N LEU A 121 -7.01 17.66 -8.32
CA LEU A 121 -6.81 16.21 -8.35
C LEU A 121 -5.32 15.85 -8.18
N LEU A 122 -4.42 16.53 -8.88
CA LEU A 122 -2.97 16.29 -8.75
C LEU A 122 -2.45 16.63 -7.37
N GLY A 123 -2.92 17.72 -6.74
CA GLY A 123 -2.55 18.07 -5.37
C GLY A 123 -3.02 17.04 -4.34
N ARG A 124 -4.25 16.54 -4.49
CA ARG A 124 -4.79 15.49 -3.62
C ARG A 124 -4.11 14.16 -3.82
N PHE A 125 -3.85 13.78 -5.06
CA PHE A 125 -3.09 12.59 -5.40
C PHE A 125 -1.69 12.65 -4.80
N ALA A 126 -0.93 13.72 -5.06
CA ALA A 126 0.42 13.87 -4.54
C ALA A 126 0.47 13.88 -3.01
N GLY A 127 -0.51 14.52 -2.36
CA GLY A 127 -0.65 14.48 -0.90
C GLY A 127 -0.90 13.07 -0.38
N ALA A 128 -1.92 12.38 -0.90
CA ALA A 128 -2.24 11.02 -0.48
C ALA A 128 -1.10 10.03 -0.77
N ALA A 129 -0.55 10.07 -1.99
CA ALA A 129 0.54 9.18 -2.40
C ALA A 129 1.81 9.40 -1.58
N SER A 130 2.21 10.65 -1.29
CA SER A 130 3.41 10.91 -0.48
C SER A 130 3.26 10.42 0.96
N VAL A 131 2.11 10.64 1.59
CA VAL A 131 1.85 10.14 2.96
C VAL A 131 1.79 8.62 2.99
N CYS A 132 1.12 8.00 2.02
CA CYS A 132 1.05 6.55 1.95
C CYS A 132 2.42 5.91 1.68
N ALA A 133 3.20 6.48 0.74
CA ALA A 133 4.55 6.00 0.44
C ALA A 133 5.47 6.12 1.67
N ALA A 134 5.44 7.25 2.38
CA ALA A 134 6.21 7.44 3.61
C ALA A 134 5.78 6.43 4.69
N TYR A 135 4.48 6.24 4.88
CA TYR A 135 3.92 5.29 5.84
C TYR A 135 4.36 3.85 5.54
N VAL A 136 4.18 3.39 4.31
CA VAL A 136 4.57 2.05 3.85
C VAL A 136 6.07 1.83 4.03
N MET A 137 6.89 2.83 3.68
CA MET A 137 8.34 2.74 3.85
C MET A 137 8.73 2.57 5.32
N VAL A 138 8.11 3.35 6.22
CA VAL A 138 8.37 3.23 7.66
C VAL A 138 7.98 1.86 8.18
N VAL A 139 6.78 1.36 7.86
CA VAL A 139 6.32 0.06 8.35
C VAL A 139 7.19 -1.08 7.79
N TYR A 140 7.56 -1.02 6.51
CA TYR A 140 8.48 -1.99 5.89
C TYR A 140 9.86 -1.99 6.56
N LEU A 141 10.45 -0.82 6.82
CA LEU A 141 11.74 -0.72 7.49
C LEU A 141 11.67 -1.25 8.92
N VAL A 142 10.60 -0.96 9.66
CA VAL A 142 10.40 -1.51 11.01
C VAL A 142 10.26 -3.03 10.96
N ALA A 143 9.49 -3.57 10.01
CA ALA A 143 9.36 -5.01 9.83
C ALA A 143 10.72 -5.66 9.54
N MET A 144 11.52 -5.08 8.63
CA MET A 144 12.86 -5.54 8.32
C MET A 144 13.79 -5.53 9.54
N VAL A 145 13.77 -4.46 10.34
CA VAL A 145 14.55 -4.38 11.59
C VAL A 145 14.10 -5.45 12.58
N LEU A 146 12.79 -5.72 12.70
CA LEU A 146 12.28 -6.80 13.55
C LEU A 146 12.78 -8.17 13.09
N THR A 147 12.77 -8.44 11.78
CA THR A 147 13.32 -9.67 11.20
C THR A 147 14.82 -9.80 11.49
N ASN A 148 15.56 -8.71 11.34
CA ASN A 148 17.00 -8.72 11.59
C ASN A 148 17.35 -8.93 13.07
N VAL A 149 16.66 -8.25 13.99
CA VAL A 149 16.90 -8.40 15.43
C VAL A 149 16.58 -9.81 15.92
N ALA A 150 15.58 -10.46 15.32
CA ALA A 150 15.15 -11.80 15.72
C ALA A 150 16.00 -12.92 15.13
N GLY A 151 16.46 -12.80 13.88
CA GLY A 151 17.09 -13.90 13.15
C GLY A 151 18.43 -13.59 12.51
N GLY A 152 19.02 -12.41 12.73
CA GLY A 152 20.32 -12.01 12.19
C GLY A 152 20.37 -11.80 10.67
N TRP A 153 19.30 -12.14 9.95
CA TRP A 153 19.22 -12.10 8.50
C TRP A 153 19.00 -10.67 7.95
N TRP A 154 19.62 -10.37 6.80
CA TRP A 154 19.42 -9.12 6.04
C TRP A 154 19.00 -9.43 4.61
N PRO A 155 18.03 -8.71 4.04
CA PRO A 155 17.71 -8.82 2.62
C PRO A 155 18.86 -8.27 1.74
N ASP A 156 19.21 -8.99 0.67
CA ASP A 156 20.20 -8.55 -0.32
C ASP A 156 19.81 -7.22 -1.01
N ARG A 157 18.52 -6.91 -1.04
CA ARG A 157 17.97 -5.68 -1.64
C ARG A 157 17.01 -4.99 -0.68
N ILE A 158 17.51 -3.97 0.00
CA ILE A 158 16.73 -3.20 0.98
C ILE A 158 15.79 -2.19 0.30
N LEU A 159 16.23 -1.56 -0.79
CA LEU A 159 15.51 -0.43 -1.39
C LEU A 159 14.50 -0.84 -2.46
N THR A 160 14.75 -1.92 -3.20
CA THR A 160 13.86 -2.32 -4.31
C THR A 160 12.47 -2.73 -3.83
N PRO A 161 12.30 -3.54 -2.76
CA PRO A 161 10.97 -3.96 -2.31
C PRO A 161 10.20 -2.79 -1.68
N GLY A 162 10.88 -1.94 -0.90
CA GLY A 162 10.28 -0.74 -0.31
C GLY A 162 9.78 0.25 -1.36
N LEU A 163 10.55 0.48 -2.43
CA LEU A 163 10.12 1.34 -3.55
C LEU A 163 8.96 0.73 -4.33
N ALA A 164 8.97 -0.59 -4.52
CA ALA A 164 7.89 -1.29 -5.21
C ALA A 164 6.56 -1.19 -4.43
N LEU A 165 6.61 -1.37 -3.10
CA LEU A 165 5.46 -1.16 -2.22
C LEU A 165 4.96 0.30 -2.25
N ALA A 166 5.87 1.27 -2.22
CA ALA A 166 5.51 2.68 -2.32
C ALA A 166 4.81 3.01 -3.65
N ALA A 167 5.30 2.46 -4.77
CA ALA A 167 4.68 2.59 -6.09
C ALA A 167 3.31 1.89 -6.15
N ALA A 168 3.20 0.67 -5.58
CA ALA A 168 1.95 -0.09 -5.51
C ALA A 168 0.86 0.68 -4.76
N VAL A 169 1.17 1.25 -3.60
CA VAL A 169 0.21 2.06 -2.85
C VAL A 169 -0.09 3.40 -3.51
N ALA A 170 0.86 4.00 -4.23
CA ALA A 170 0.59 5.18 -5.04
C ALA A 170 -0.42 4.89 -6.16
N ILE A 171 -0.31 3.73 -6.83
CA ILE A 171 -1.29 3.28 -7.84
C ILE A 171 -2.67 3.10 -7.19
N LEU A 172 -2.74 2.44 -6.03
CA LEU A 172 -4.00 2.26 -5.31
C LEU A 172 -4.62 3.60 -4.87
N ALA A 173 -3.80 4.57 -4.43
CA ALA A 173 -4.26 5.92 -4.15
C ALA A 173 -4.80 6.63 -5.41
N ALA A 174 -4.22 6.39 -6.58
CA ALA A 174 -4.73 6.91 -7.85
C ALA A 174 -6.10 6.30 -8.20
N ILE A 175 -6.24 4.98 -8.06
CA ILE A 175 -7.50 4.25 -8.29
C ILE A 175 -8.58 4.76 -7.33
N ALA A 176 -8.26 4.88 -6.03
CA ALA A 176 -9.19 5.36 -5.02
C ALA A 176 -9.62 6.81 -5.26
N LEU A 177 -8.70 7.67 -5.69
CA LEU A 177 -9.03 9.05 -6.05
C LEU A 177 -9.90 9.12 -7.32
N ALA A 178 -9.61 8.29 -8.32
CA ALA A 178 -10.41 8.20 -9.55
C ALA A 178 -11.84 7.70 -9.25
N GLY A 179 -11.96 6.66 -8.41
CA GLY A 179 -13.25 6.14 -7.96
C GLY A 179 -14.08 7.17 -7.18
N SER A 180 -13.43 8.04 -6.38
CA SER A 180 -14.11 9.11 -5.64
C SER A 180 -14.84 10.13 -6.53
N VAL A 181 -14.56 10.19 -7.83
CA VAL A 181 -15.26 11.08 -8.78
C VAL A 181 -16.65 10.52 -9.14
N PHE A 182 -16.77 9.20 -9.28
CA PHE A 182 -17.97 8.53 -9.77
C PHE A 182 -18.81 7.90 -8.67
N LEU A 183 -18.18 7.46 -7.57
CA LEU A 183 -18.81 6.70 -6.49
C LEU A 183 -19.01 7.57 -5.25
N ALA A 184 -20.04 7.26 -4.46
CA ALA A 184 -20.20 7.81 -3.12
C ALA A 184 -19.05 7.34 -2.21
N SER A 185 -18.78 8.05 -1.11
CA SER A 185 -17.61 7.77 -0.26
C SER A 185 -17.55 6.31 0.22
N THR A 186 -18.66 5.76 0.71
CA THR A 186 -18.73 4.37 1.17
C THR A 186 -18.52 3.36 0.03
N ALA A 187 -19.18 3.58 -1.10
CA ALA A 187 -19.06 2.73 -2.28
C ALA A 187 -17.64 2.73 -2.87
N ASN A 188 -16.97 3.89 -2.86
CA ASN A 188 -15.58 4.01 -3.32
C ASN A 188 -14.64 3.16 -2.46
N GLY A 189 -14.79 3.22 -1.12
CA GLY A 189 -14.00 2.38 -0.22
C GLY A 189 -14.17 0.90 -0.53
N ILE A 190 -15.42 0.44 -0.62
CA ILE A 190 -15.74 -0.97 -0.94
C ILE A 190 -15.13 -1.38 -2.29
N ALA A 191 -15.28 -0.53 -3.33
CA ALA A 191 -14.76 -0.82 -4.66
C ALA A 191 -13.23 -0.99 -4.66
N VAL A 192 -12.50 -0.10 -3.98
CA VAL A 192 -11.03 -0.20 -3.89
C VAL A 192 -10.61 -1.43 -3.11
N PHE A 193 -11.31 -1.80 -2.04
CA PHE A 193 -11.03 -3.03 -1.30
C PHE A 193 -11.30 -4.29 -2.14
N MET A 194 -12.37 -4.30 -2.95
CA MET A 194 -12.64 -5.40 -3.87
C MET A 194 -11.57 -5.51 -4.97
N VAL A 195 -11.11 -4.38 -5.49
CA VAL A 195 -10.00 -4.32 -6.45
C VAL A 195 -8.71 -4.84 -5.81
N PHE A 196 -8.41 -4.42 -4.57
CA PHE A 196 -7.26 -4.93 -3.82
C PHE A 196 -7.35 -6.45 -3.61
N GLY A 197 -8.50 -6.95 -3.13
CA GLY A 197 -8.74 -8.38 -2.92
C GLY A 197 -8.67 -9.20 -4.20
N ALA A 198 -9.21 -8.69 -5.31
CA ALA A 198 -9.09 -9.32 -6.62
C ALA A 198 -7.63 -9.44 -7.09
N GLY A 199 -6.81 -8.41 -6.81
CA GLY A 199 -5.36 -8.47 -7.05
C GLY A 199 -4.71 -9.59 -6.25
N LEU A 200 -4.99 -9.69 -4.96
CA LEU A 200 -4.44 -10.77 -4.13
C LEU A 200 -4.82 -12.17 -4.64
N VAL A 201 -6.07 -12.36 -5.04
CA VAL A 201 -6.53 -13.63 -5.61
C VAL A 201 -5.82 -13.91 -6.94
N GLY A 202 -5.65 -12.90 -7.80
CA GLY A 202 -4.88 -13.03 -9.05
C GLY A 202 -3.42 -13.43 -8.80
N GLY A 203 -2.78 -12.84 -7.79
CA GLY A 203 -1.42 -13.15 -7.41
C GLY A 203 -1.24 -14.58 -6.91
N LEU A 204 -2.12 -15.01 -6.01
CA LEU A 204 -2.14 -16.40 -5.52
C LEU A 204 -2.40 -17.39 -6.66
N LEU A 205 -3.31 -17.05 -7.59
CA LEU A 205 -3.58 -17.88 -8.75
C LEU A 205 -2.34 -18.04 -9.64
N GLY A 206 -1.52 -16.99 -9.77
CA GLY A 206 -0.24 -17.04 -10.49
C GLY A 206 0.75 -18.01 -9.85
N GLN A 207 0.93 -17.92 -8.53
CA GLN A 207 1.81 -18.83 -7.79
C GLN A 207 1.36 -20.29 -7.89
N ILE A 208 0.04 -20.53 -7.83
CA ILE A 208 -0.55 -21.86 -8.01
C ILE A 208 -0.35 -22.35 -9.46
N GLY A 209 -0.54 -21.47 -10.45
CA GLY A 209 -0.34 -21.78 -11.87
C GLY A 209 1.09 -22.21 -12.18
N GLU A 210 2.08 -21.50 -11.62
CA GLU A 210 3.50 -21.85 -11.74
C GLU A 210 3.80 -23.19 -11.06
N ALA A 211 3.30 -23.41 -9.84
CA ALA A 211 3.49 -24.66 -9.11
C ALA A 211 2.86 -25.88 -9.82
N LEU A 212 1.72 -25.69 -10.48
CA LEU A 212 1.00 -26.74 -11.22
C LEU A 212 1.45 -26.85 -12.69
N THR A 213 2.38 -26.02 -13.16
CA THR A 213 2.77 -25.92 -14.58
C THR A 213 1.56 -25.75 -15.51
N SER A 214 0.54 -25.00 -15.07
CA SER A 214 -0.72 -24.80 -15.80
C SER A 214 -0.73 -23.46 -16.53
N GLU A 215 -0.58 -23.49 -17.86
CA GLU A 215 -0.57 -22.27 -18.68
C GLU A 215 -1.86 -21.46 -18.55
N THR A 216 -3.02 -22.12 -18.40
CA THR A 216 -4.32 -21.43 -18.28
C THR A 216 -4.42 -20.60 -17.00
N LEU A 217 -3.94 -21.13 -15.86
CA LEU A 217 -3.96 -20.40 -14.60
C LEU A 217 -2.96 -19.24 -14.63
N THR A 218 -1.78 -19.46 -15.22
CA THR A 218 -0.76 -18.43 -15.39
C THR A 218 -1.23 -17.31 -16.32
N ASP A 219 -1.96 -17.61 -17.39
CA ASP A 219 -2.52 -16.59 -18.29
C ASP A 219 -3.62 -15.77 -17.62
N VAL A 220 -4.52 -16.40 -16.86
CA VAL A 220 -5.55 -15.69 -16.09
C VAL A 220 -4.91 -14.77 -15.04
N ALA A 221 -3.88 -15.26 -14.35
CA ALA A 221 -3.10 -14.45 -13.40
C ALA A 221 -2.42 -13.27 -14.10
N ARG A 222 -1.78 -13.50 -15.25
CA ARG A 222 -1.12 -12.45 -16.03
C ARG A 222 -2.09 -11.36 -16.47
N VAL A 223 -3.30 -11.73 -16.91
CA VAL A 223 -4.36 -10.76 -17.26
C VAL A 223 -4.81 -9.98 -16.03
N ALA A 224 -5.01 -10.65 -14.89
CA ALA A 224 -5.40 -9.99 -13.64
C ALA A 224 -4.32 -9.00 -13.16
N THR A 225 -3.04 -9.39 -13.20
CA THR A 225 -1.89 -8.56 -12.83
C THR A 225 -1.68 -7.39 -13.80
N PHE A 226 -1.97 -7.56 -15.09
CA PHE A 226 -1.95 -6.45 -16.06
C PHE A 226 -3.03 -5.41 -15.76
N VAL A 227 -4.22 -5.86 -15.35
CA VAL A 227 -5.32 -4.97 -14.94
C VAL A 227 -5.02 -4.31 -13.59
N LEU A 228 -4.30 -5.00 -12.70
CA LEU A 228 -4.02 -4.58 -11.32
C LEU A 228 -2.50 -4.47 -11.05
N PRO A 229 -1.81 -3.45 -11.61
CA PRO A 229 -0.35 -3.38 -11.63
C PRO A 229 0.33 -3.22 -10.27
N PHE A 230 -0.43 -2.88 -9.21
CA PHE A 230 0.10 -2.84 -7.85
C PHE A 230 0.50 -4.24 -7.34
N GLU A 231 -0.13 -5.28 -7.88
CA GLU A 231 0.11 -6.68 -7.54
C GLU A 231 1.45 -7.15 -8.11
N ALA A 232 1.73 -6.86 -9.39
CA ALA A 232 3.04 -7.10 -10.00
C ALA A 232 4.19 -6.44 -9.22
N LEU A 233 3.99 -5.20 -8.78
CA LEU A 233 4.98 -4.46 -8.00
C LEU A 233 5.25 -5.12 -6.65
N TYR A 234 4.20 -5.59 -5.97
CA TYR A 234 4.35 -6.37 -4.75
C TYR A 234 5.12 -7.67 -5.00
N GLN A 235 4.74 -8.44 -6.03
CA GLN A 235 5.41 -9.69 -6.38
C GLN A 235 6.87 -9.52 -6.80
N HIS A 236 7.20 -8.48 -7.57
CA HIS A 236 8.59 -8.19 -7.95
C HIS A 236 9.49 -7.82 -6.75
N GLY A 237 8.88 -7.45 -5.62
CA GLY A 237 9.59 -7.15 -4.40
C GLY A 237 9.84 -8.36 -3.49
N LEU A 238 9.13 -9.48 -3.71
CA LEU A 238 9.36 -10.76 -3.06
C LEU A 238 10.59 -11.45 -3.68
#